data_AF-A0A4P9YRU7-F1
#
_entry.id   AF-A0A4P9YRU7-F1
#
_cell.length_a   1.000
_cell.length_b   1.000
_cell.length_c   1.000
_cell.angle_alpha   90.00
_cell.angle_beta   90.00
_cell.angle_gamma   90.00
#
_symmetry.space_group_name_H-M   'P 1'
#
loop_
_entity.id
_entity.type
_entity.pdbx_description
1 polymer ?
#
loop_
_entity_poly.entity_id
_entity_poly.type
_entity_poly.pdbx_seq_one_letter_code
_entity_poly.pdbx_strand_id
1 'polypeptide(L)'
;RATATQACLLAGYLTMQLDPARSQITKLAVSPAYRGKGIGTELVRQATMLSTTLGRQRCELHVDPERIAARRLYERCGFEE
;
A
#
# COMPACT_ATOMS: atom_id res chain seq x y z
N ARG A 1 -8.86 -36.44 12.65
CA ARG A 1 -8.73 -35.01 13.05
C ARG A 1 -8.73 -34.18 11.77
N ALA A 2 -9.85 -33.51 11.47
CA ALA A 2 -9.94 -32.66 10.28
C ALA A 2 -9.14 -31.37 10.53
N THR A 3 -8.15 -31.10 9.70
CA THR A 3 -7.46 -29.81 9.63
C THR A 3 -8.48 -28.78 9.16
N ALA A 4 -8.91 -27.91 10.07
CA ALA A 4 -9.74 -26.77 9.72
C ALA A 4 -8.91 -25.85 8.81
N THR A 5 -9.21 -25.82 7.52
CA THR A 5 -8.70 -24.80 6.61
C THR A 5 -9.26 -23.46 7.08
N GLN A 6 -8.44 -22.68 7.77
CA GLN A 6 -8.82 -21.33 8.17
C GLN A 6 -8.93 -20.50 6.90
N ALA A 7 -10.17 -20.17 6.50
CA ALA A 7 -10.40 -19.21 5.44
C ALA A 7 -9.92 -17.84 5.92
N CYS A 8 -8.74 -17.43 5.45
CA CYS A 8 -8.23 -16.08 5.67
C CYS A 8 -8.87 -15.17 4.60
N LEU A 9 -9.70 -14.22 5.03
CA LEU A 9 -10.26 -13.21 4.12
C LEU A 9 -9.18 -12.18 3.78
N LEU A 10 -8.98 -11.93 2.48
CA LEU A 10 -8.05 -10.90 2.02
C LEU A 10 -8.62 -9.50 2.32
N ALA A 11 -8.07 -8.84 3.35
CA ALA A 11 -8.52 -7.51 3.76
C ALA A 11 -8.04 -6.40 2.81
N GLY A 12 -6.91 -6.60 2.15
CA GLY A 12 -6.35 -5.64 1.17
C GLY A 12 -5.02 -6.11 0.62
N TYR A 13 -4.53 -5.40 -0.40
CA TYR A 13 -3.23 -5.64 -1.01
C TYR A 13 -2.63 -4.35 -1.57
N LEU A 14 -1.32 -4.39 -1.78
CA LEU A 14 -0.57 -3.38 -2.51
C LEU A 14 0.38 -4.08 -3.48
N THR A 15 0.55 -3.51 -4.68
CA THR A 15 1.60 -3.93 -5.62
C THR A 15 2.57 -2.78 -5.84
N MET A 16 3.84 -3.11 -6.04
CA MET A 16 4.87 -2.16 -6.38
C MET A 16 5.78 -2.70 -7.48
N GLN A 17 6.37 -1.80 -8.24
CA GLN A 17 7.50 -2.06 -9.12
C GLN A 17 8.79 -1.60 -8.44
N LEU A 18 9.87 -2.36 -8.66
CA LEU A 18 11.16 -2.12 -8.04
C LEU A 18 12.22 -2.02 -9.12
N ASP A 19 12.75 -0.82 -9.31
CA ASP A 19 13.93 -0.56 -10.11
C ASP A 19 15.15 -0.39 -9.19
N PRO A 20 16.39 -0.38 -9.74
CA PRO A 20 17.59 -0.13 -8.94
C PRO A 20 17.58 1.23 -8.23
N ALA A 21 16.98 2.27 -8.83
CA ALA A 21 16.97 3.63 -8.28
C ALA A 21 15.70 3.99 -7.49
N ARG A 22 14.55 3.39 -7.84
CA ARG A 22 13.24 3.80 -7.31
C ARG A 22 12.27 2.64 -7.14
N SER A 23 11.26 2.85 -6.30
CA SER A 23 10.08 2.00 -6.20
C SER A 23 8.84 2.78 -6.62
N GLN A 24 7.88 2.10 -7.25
CA GLN A 24 6.61 2.71 -7.63
C GLN A 24 5.45 1.88 -7.11
N ILE A 25 4.57 2.47 -6.28
CA ILE A 25 3.31 1.84 -5.89
C ILE A 25 2.36 1.90 -7.09
N THR A 26 1.93 0.74 -7.57
CA THR A 26 1.13 0.62 -8.80
C THR A 26 -0.34 0.35 -8.53
N LYS A 27 -0.67 -0.37 -7.46
CA LYS A 27 -2.06 -0.62 -7.03
C LYS A 27 -2.13 -0.70 -5.52
N LEU A 28 -3.21 -0.18 -4.96
CA LEU A 28 -3.60 -0.37 -3.57
C LEU A 28 -5.11 -0.56 -3.54
N ALA A 29 -5.56 -1.61 -2.84
CA ALA A 29 -6.98 -1.82 -2.59
C ALA A 29 -7.19 -2.40 -1.19
N VAL A 30 -8.23 -1.90 -0.51
CA VAL A 30 -8.72 -2.44 0.76
C VAL A 30 -10.19 -2.80 0.56
N SER A 31 -10.53 -4.03 0.95
CA SER A 31 -11.90 -4.54 0.90
C SER A 31 -12.85 -3.57 1.64
N PRO A 32 -14.03 -3.25 1.08
CA PRO A 32 -14.96 -2.31 1.71
C PRO A 32 -15.26 -2.59 3.18
N ALA A 33 -15.39 -3.87 3.56
CA ALA A 33 -15.67 -4.31 4.93
C ALA A 33 -14.53 -4.02 5.94
N TYR A 34 -13.34 -3.66 5.45
CA TYR A 34 -12.14 -3.45 6.25
C TYR A 34 -11.57 -2.02 6.13
N ARG A 35 -12.27 -1.11 5.45
CA ARG A 35 -11.89 0.31 5.35
C ARG A 35 -12.05 1.01 6.71
N GLY A 36 -11.34 2.13 6.88
CA GLY A 36 -11.35 2.89 8.12
C GLY A 36 -10.56 2.27 9.28
N LYS A 37 -9.94 1.09 9.08
CA LYS A 37 -9.19 0.35 10.11
C LYS A 37 -7.66 0.51 10.00
N GLY A 38 -7.16 1.49 9.26
CA GLY A 38 -5.72 1.74 9.09
C GLY A 38 -4.97 0.80 8.13
N ILE A 39 -5.62 -0.18 7.51
CA ILE A 39 -4.96 -1.19 6.64
C ILE A 39 -4.23 -0.55 5.45
N GLY A 40 -4.84 0.44 4.79
CA GLY A 40 -4.21 1.14 3.67
C GLY A 40 -2.93 1.86 4.10
N THR A 41 -2.94 2.46 5.30
CA THR A 41 -1.77 3.15 5.87
C THR A 41 -0.66 2.15 6.16
N GLU A 42 -0.99 1.00 6.74
CA GLU A 42 0.01 -0.04 7.01
C GLU A 42 0.61 -0.62 5.72
N LEU A 43 -0.21 -0.87 4.70
CA LEU A 43 0.29 -1.32 3.39
C LEU A 43 1.28 -0.32 2.78
N VAL A 44 0.98 0.98 2.82
CA VAL A 44 1.88 2.03 2.29
C VAL A 44 3.15 2.13 3.14
N ARG A 45 3.03 2.09 4.47
CA ARG A 45 4.18 2.12 5.38
C ARG A 45 5.15 0.95 5.13
N GLN A 46 4.62 -0.25 4.98
CA GLN A 46 5.42 -1.44 4.67
C GLN A 46 6.07 -1.32 3.29
N ALA A 47 5.35 -0.76 2.32
CA ALA A 47 5.89 -0.51 0.98
C ALA A 47 7.08 0.46 1.00
N THR A 48 6.94 1.58 1.70
CA THR A 48 8.01 2.57 1.87
C THR A 48 9.18 1.99 2.65
N MET A 49 8.91 1.24 3.72
CA MET A 49 9.96 0.55 4.50
C MET A 49 10.75 -0.41 3.63
N LEU A 50 10.06 -1.25 2.83
CA LEU A 50 10.71 -2.17 1.91
C LEU A 50 11.59 -1.42 0.90
N SER A 51 11.10 -0.31 0.34
CA SER A 51 11.88 0.55 -0.56
C SER A 51 13.18 1.04 0.08
N THR A 52 13.10 1.53 1.33
CA THR A 52 14.27 1.98 2.10
C THR A 52 15.23 0.84 2.44
N THR A 53 14.74 -0.30 2.91
CA THR A 53 15.56 -1.49 3.22
C THR A 53 16.31 -1.98 1.99
N LEU A 54 15.69 -1.83 0.83
CA LEU A 54 16.25 -2.17 -0.46
C LEU A 54 17.19 -1.08 -1.02
N GLY A 55 17.40 0.04 -0.32
CA GLY A 55 18.32 1.10 -0.72
C GLY A 55 17.85 1.97 -1.88
N ARG A 56 16.53 2.02 -2.13
CA ARG A 56 15.96 2.88 -3.19
C ARG A 56 15.90 4.32 -2.69
N GLN A 57 16.21 5.26 -3.58
CA GLN A 57 16.30 6.69 -3.24
C GLN A 57 14.93 7.37 -3.25
N ARG A 58 13.95 6.81 -3.97
CA ARG A 58 12.61 7.38 -4.13
C ARG A 58 11.54 6.31 -4.13
N CYS A 59 10.42 6.61 -3.49
CA CYS A 59 9.16 5.88 -3.65
C CYS A 59 8.12 6.82 -4.27
N GLU A 60 7.52 6.42 -5.38
CA GLU A 60 6.56 7.23 -6.13
C GLU A 60 5.25 6.47 -6.39
N LEU A 61 4.22 7.20 -6.81
CA LEU A 61 2.91 6.64 -7.16
C LEU A 61 2.19 7.59 -8.13
N HIS A 62 1.19 7.05 -8.82
CA HIS A 62 0.21 7.85 -9.54
C HIS A 62 -1.16 7.69 -8.89
N VAL A 63 -1.84 8.80 -8.69
CA VAL A 63 -3.21 8.84 -8.19
C VAL A 63 -4.00 9.83 -9.01
N ASP A 64 -5.20 9.43 -9.41
CA ASP A 64 -6.16 10.33 -10.03
C ASP A 64 -6.53 11.45 -9.04
N PRO A 65 -6.45 12.74 -9.43
CA PRO A 65 -6.80 13.87 -8.56
C PRO A 65 -8.20 13.76 -7.92
N GLU A 66 -9.15 13.11 -8.60
CA GLU A 66 -10.52 12.92 -8.12
C GLU A 66 -10.62 11.85 -7.01
N ARG A 67 -9.58 11.02 -6.82
CA ARG A 67 -9.51 10.00 -5.75
C ARG A 67 -9.08 10.60 -4.42
N ILE A 68 -9.89 11.51 -3.88
CA ILE A 68 -9.62 12.27 -2.65
C ILE A 68 -9.23 11.37 -1.47
N ALA A 69 -9.88 10.23 -1.29
CA ALA A 69 -9.57 9.30 -0.19
C ALA A 69 -8.16 8.69 -0.31
N ALA A 70 -7.71 8.40 -1.54
CA ALA A 70 -6.38 7.87 -1.79
C ALA A 70 -5.31 8.97 -1.64
N ARG A 71 -5.56 10.18 -2.15
CA ARG A 71 -4.68 11.33 -1.93
C ARG A 71 -4.44 11.60 -0.44
N ARG A 72 -5.51 11.74 0.35
CA ARG A 72 -5.42 11.90 1.81
C ARG A 72 -4.70 10.75 2.52
N LEU A 73 -4.79 9.54 1.97
CA LEU A 73 -4.02 8.40 2.49
C LEU A 73 -2.52 8.61 2.25
N TYR A 74 -2.12 8.95 1.03
CA TYR A 74 -0.72 9.14 0.65
C TYR A 74 -0.10 10.36 1.33
N GLU A 75 -0.80 11.49 1.39
CA GLU A 75 -0.38 12.69 2.13
C GLU A 75 -0.09 12.37 3.61
N ARG A 76 -0.98 11.63 4.28
CA ARG A 76 -0.75 11.17 5.67
C ARG A 76 0.42 10.21 5.82
N CYS A 77 0.83 9.55 4.74
CA CYS A 77 2.01 8.68 4.71
C CYS A 77 3.29 9.43 4.31
N GLY A 78 3.24 10.76 4.15
CA GLY A 78 4.39 11.60 3.82
C GLY A 78 4.71 11.69 2.33
N PHE A 79 3.77 11.33 1.44
CA PHE A 79 3.91 11.62 0.01
C PHE A 79 3.51 13.06 -0.26
N GLU A 80 4.26 13.71 -1.13
CA GLU A 80 4.08 15.10 -1.55
C GLU A 80 3.97 15.16 -3.09
N GLU A 81 3.31 16.20 -3.61
CA GLU A 81 3.15 16.45 -5.06
C GLU A 81 4.39 17.10 -5.70
#